data_AF-A0A954SL66-F1
#
_entry.id   AF-A0A954SL66-F1
#
_cell.length_a   1.000
_cell.length_b   1.000
_cell.length_c   1.000
_cell.angle_alpha   90.00
_cell.angle_beta   90.00
_cell.angle_gamma   90.00
#
_symmetry.space_group_name_H-M   'P 1'
#
loop_
_entity.id
_entity.type
_entity.pdbx_description
1 polymer ?
#
loop_
_entity_poly.entity_id
_entity_poly.type
_entity_poly.pdbx_seq_one_letter_code
_entity_poly.pdbx_strand_id
1 'polypeptide(L)'
;MTDDNQPQTAEEFIDLLSEKDDVILTLTARLEETADQLDRLQRMGVDRLHGGESSGGGAEQRALNARLGAMLDLAEDIQPAEKLDRIEQGIDSILRLLEQRTSFSGEPARETAAPIAKKSNDVAKPNAQGNSSADPADEDFWEQTKKRLMGQAPESGPADSIHDSTPAPPASRHVEPRPEANTAAETVTPLVDPPAQIEPEATPEQLLKGIEERDRYIQYMISRLRQAEQTCFPQDWELLAAAPEELRAAVQDLRGKLQSQLRKAELANAIERAALGRERAKLFQVKQQLEQQIRKLGKGGSSETPNVTDRLKALLGRS
;
A
#
# COMPACT_ATOMS: atom_id res chain seq x y z
N MET A 1 12.49 -27.23 55.18
CA MET A 1 11.11 -26.99 54.70
C MET A 1 11.28 -26.48 53.29
N THR A 2 11.14 -27.42 52.37
CA THR A 2 11.46 -27.33 50.95
C THR A 2 10.38 -26.54 50.21
N ASP A 3 10.81 -25.57 49.43
CA ASP A 3 9.97 -24.80 48.51
C ASP A 3 9.59 -25.68 47.30
N ASP A 4 8.55 -26.49 47.47
CA ASP A 4 7.91 -27.28 46.42
C ASP A 4 6.82 -26.45 45.70
N ASN A 5 7.19 -25.35 45.04
CA ASN A 5 6.21 -24.50 44.33
C ASN A 5 6.66 -24.04 42.93
N GLN A 6 7.21 -24.96 42.12
CA GLN A 6 7.35 -24.78 40.66
C GLN A 6 7.19 -26.11 39.93
N PRO A 7 5.95 -26.44 39.51
CA PRO A 7 5.74 -26.80 38.09
C PRO A 7 4.45 -26.24 37.43
N GLN A 8 3.63 -25.43 38.11
CA GLN A 8 2.31 -25.02 37.58
C GLN A 8 2.37 -24.16 36.31
N THR A 9 3.40 -23.31 36.15
CA THR A 9 3.48 -22.43 34.99
C THR A 9 3.78 -23.17 33.69
N ALA A 10 4.54 -24.27 33.75
CA ALA A 10 4.92 -25.02 32.54
C ALA A 10 3.72 -25.75 31.93
N GLU A 11 2.87 -26.36 32.77
CA GLU A 11 1.63 -27.01 32.32
C GLU A 11 0.63 -25.98 31.78
N GLU A 12 0.45 -24.85 32.45
CA GLU A 12 -0.39 -23.74 31.97
C GLU A 12 0.07 -23.18 30.61
N PHE A 13 1.38 -23.10 30.37
CA PHE A 13 1.92 -22.69 29.06
C PHE A 13 1.66 -23.72 27.97
N ILE A 14 1.72 -25.01 28.28
CA ILE A 14 1.42 -26.08 27.32
C ILE A 14 -0.06 -26.04 26.94
N ASP A 15 -0.96 -25.89 27.92
CA ASP A 15 -2.40 -25.78 27.68
C ASP A 15 -2.73 -24.55 26.84
N LEU A 16 -2.14 -23.38 27.15
CA LEU A 16 -2.33 -22.16 26.37
C LEU A 16 -1.79 -22.27 24.94
N LEU A 17 -0.68 -22.98 24.75
CA LEU A 17 -0.15 -23.24 23.41
C LEU A 17 -1.09 -24.15 22.61
N SER A 18 -1.65 -25.19 23.26
CA SER A 18 -2.62 -26.07 22.62
C SER A 18 -3.89 -25.34 22.20
N GLU A 19 -4.42 -24.44 23.04
CA GLU A 19 -5.59 -23.62 22.71
C GLU A 19 -5.30 -22.68 21.54
N LYS A 20 -4.09 -22.10 21.48
CA LYS A 20 -3.66 -21.27 20.36
C LYS A 20 -3.54 -22.06 19.07
N ASP A 21 -2.98 -23.27 19.13
CA ASP A 21 -2.86 -24.14 17.96
C ASP A 21 -4.25 -24.55 17.44
N ASP A 22 -5.22 -24.83 18.33
CA ASP A 22 -6.61 -25.10 17.96
C ASP A 22 -7.28 -23.88 17.29
N VAL A 23 -7.06 -22.68 17.82
CA VAL A 23 -7.55 -21.43 17.21
C VAL A 23 -6.91 -21.20 15.84
N ILE A 24 -5.61 -21.48 15.69
CA ILE A 24 -4.91 -21.37 14.41
C ILE A 24 -5.46 -22.39 13.41
N LEU A 25 -5.71 -23.63 13.82
CA LEU A 25 -6.29 -24.67 12.96
C LEU A 25 -7.69 -24.30 12.49
N THR A 26 -8.55 -23.81 13.39
CA THR A 26 -9.91 -23.38 13.04
C THR A 26 -9.93 -22.17 12.11
N LEU A 27 -9.06 -21.17 12.35
CA LEU A 27 -8.89 -20.02 11.45
C LEU A 27 -8.36 -20.44 10.08
N THR A 28 -7.41 -21.37 10.05
CA THR A 28 -6.81 -21.85 8.80
C THR A 28 -7.85 -22.62 7.97
N ALA A 29 -8.62 -23.51 8.60
CA ALA A 29 -9.70 -24.23 7.93
C ALA A 29 -10.77 -23.28 7.37
N ARG A 30 -11.15 -22.24 8.12
CA ARG A 30 -12.09 -21.23 7.65
C ARG A 30 -11.53 -20.42 6.47
N LEU A 31 -10.24 -20.08 6.49
CA LEU A 31 -9.60 -19.39 5.37
C LEU A 31 -9.56 -20.26 4.11
N GLU A 32 -9.25 -21.55 4.25
CA GLU A 32 -9.29 -22.52 3.15
C GLU A 32 -10.69 -22.62 2.54
N GLU A 33 -11.74 -22.71 3.37
CA GLU A 33 -13.13 -22.72 2.89
C GLU A 33 -13.47 -21.42 2.13
N THR A 34 -13.08 -20.26 2.65
CA THR A 34 -13.34 -18.98 1.95
C THR A 34 -12.55 -18.85 0.64
N ALA A 35 -11.33 -19.40 0.59
CA ALA A 35 -10.52 -19.44 -0.62
C ALA A 35 -11.14 -20.35 -1.69
N ASP A 36 -11.63 -21.52 -1.29
CA ASP A 36 -12.36 -22.44 -2.17
C ASP A 36 -13.67 -21.83 -2.69
N GLN A 37 -14.42 -21.11 -1.85
CA GLN A 37 -15.62 -20.39 -2.27
C GLN A 37 -15.29 -19.30 -3.30
N LEU A 38 -14.16 -18.62 -3.14
CA LEU A 38 -13.70 -17.58 -4.07
C LEU A 38 -13.18 -18.19 -5.38
N ASP A 39 -12.46 -19.32 -5.33
CA ASP A 39 -12.02 -20.06 -6.53
C ASP A 39 -13.23 -20.59 -7.31
N ARG A 40 -14.23 -21.17 -6.64
CA ARG A 40 -15.51 -21.56 -7.27
C ARG A 40 -16.20 -20.37 -7.92
N LEU A 41 -16.25 -19.22 -7.24
CA LEU A 41 -16.80 -17.98 -7.79
C LEU A 41 -16.04 -17.50 -9.03
N GLN A 42 -14.71 -17.55 -9.02
CA GLN A 42 -13.89 -17.16 -10.15
C GLN A 42 -14.08 -18.13 -11.33
N ARG A 43 -14.10 -19.44 -11.06
CA ARG A 43 -14.41 -20.45 -12.09
C ARG A 43 -15.82 -20.30 -12.66
N MET A 44 -16.80 -19.92 -11.84
CA MET A 44 -18.18 -19.70 -12.29
C MET A 44 -18.39 -18.34 -12.98
N GLY A 45 -17.60 -17.32 -12.65
CA GLY A 45 -17.81 -15.94 -13.08
C GLY A 45 -16.88 -15.46 -14.21
N VAL A 46 -15.68 -16.02 -14.34
CA VAL A 46 -14.70 -15.57 -15.34
C VAL A 46 -14.98 -16.17 -16.74
N ASP A 47 -15.61 -17.34 -16.80
CA ASP A 47 -15.86 -18.04 -18.07
C ASP A 47 -17.05 -17.47 -18.89
N ARG A 48 -17.78 -16.48 -18.36
CA ARG A 48 -18.97 -15.91 -19.03
C ARG A 48 -18.73 -14.57 -19.74
N LEU A 49 -17.55 -13.96 -19.60
CA LEU A 49 -17.30 -12.62 -20.13
C LEU A 49 -16.70 -12.60 -21.55
N HIS A 50 -16.47 -13.76 -22.19
CA HIS A 50 -15.82 -13.82 -23.51
C HIS A 50 -16.64 -14.45 -24.64
N GLY A 51 -17.96 -14.66 -24.48
CA GLY A 51 -18.74 -15.17 -25.62
C GLY A 51 -20.25 -15.10 -25.48
N GLY A 52 -20.85 -14.17 -26.22
CA GLY A 52 -22.24 -14.28 -26.64
C GLY A 52 -23.19 -13.26 -26.03
N GLU A 53 -23.54 -12.25 -26.83
CA GLU A 53 -24.75 -11.44 -26.67
C GLU A 53 -25.96 -12.38 -26.49
N SER A 54 -26.46 -12.50 -25.27
CA SER A 54 -27.71 -13.21 -24.99
C SER A 54 -28.56 -12.38 -24.05
N SER A 55 -29.65 -11.88 -24.62
CA SER A 55 -30.77 -11.16 -24.02
C SER A 55 -31.51 -12.03 -22.97
N GLY A 56 -30.86 -12.24 -21.82
CA GLY A 56 -31.39 -13.06 -20.71
C GLY A 56 -31.05 -12.57 -19.30
N GLY A 57 -30.49 -11.36 -19.14
CA GLY A 57 -29.84 -10.88 -17.91
C GLY A 57 -30.75 -10.64 -16.68
N GLY A 58 -32.07 -10.78 -16.78
CA GLY A 58 -32.98 -10.49 -15.67
C GLY A 58 -32.95 -11.51 -14.52
N ALA A 59 -32.77 -12.81 -14.82
CA ALA A 59 -32.76 -13.85 -13.81
C ALA A 59 -31.43 -13.90 -13.05
N GLU A 60 -30.32 -13.73 -13.76
CA GLU A 60 -28.98 -13.74 -13.17
C GLU A 60 -28.73 -12.48 -12.34
N GLN A 61 -29.25 -11.32 -12.77
CA GLN A 61 -29.14 -10.10 -11.98
C GLN A 61 -30.01 -10.15 -10.71
N ARG A 62 -31.16 -10.83 -10.73
CA ARG A 62 -31.93 -11.10 -9.50
C ARG A 62 -31.21 -12.08 -8.57
N ALA A 63 -30.58 -13.12 -9.11
CA ALA A 63 -29.78 -14.05 -8.31
C ALA A 63 -28.55 -13.36 -7.71
N LEU A 64 -27.88 -12.48 -8.46
CA LEU A 64 -26.79 -11.65 -7.98
C LEU A 64 -27.27 -10.70 -6.86
N ASN A 65 -28.39 -10.01 -7.05
CA ASN A 65 -28.94 -9.12 -6.04
C ASN A 65 -29.38 -9.87 -4.78
N ALA A 66 -29.97 -11.06 -4.92
CA ALA A 66 -30.31 -11.91 -3.77
C ALA A 66 -29.05 -12.37 -3.01
N ARG A 67 -27.97 -12.68 -3.73
CA ARG A 67 -26.69 -13.06 -3.12
C ARG A 67 -25.98 -11.87 -2.45
N LEU A 68 -26.02 -10.69 -3.07
CA LEU A 68 -25.51 -9.46 -2.48
C LEU A 68 -26.29 -9.11 -1.21
N GLY A 69 -27.62 -9.32 -1.21
CA GLY A 69 -28.46 -9.21 -0.01
C GLY A 69 -28.00 -10.15 1.10
N ALA A 70 -27.86 -11.45 0.81
CA ALA A 70 -27.41 -12.42 1.80
C ALA A 70 -25.99 -12.15 2.35
N MET A 71 -25.10 -11.58 1.53
CA MET A 71 -23.78 -11.14 2.00
C MET A 71 -23.85 -9.89 2.87
N LEU A 72 -24.78 -8.97 2.59
CA LEU A 72 -25.03 -7.79 3.41
C LEU A 72 -25.63 -8.18 4.75
N ASP A 73 -26.60 -9.10 4.78
CA ASP A 73 -27.19 -9.64 6.00
C ASP A 73 -26.12 -10.34 6.86
N LEU A 74 -25.25 -11.14 6.24
CA LEU A 74 -24.13 -11.78 6.95
C LEU A 74 -23.12 -10.74 7.47
N ALA A 75 -22.85 -9.67 6.72
CA ALA A 75 -21.95 -8.60 7.15
C ALA A 75 -22.56 -7.77 8.30
N GLU A 76 -23.88 -7.60 8.30
CA GLU A 76 -24.64 -6.98 9.38
C GLU A 76 -24.60 -7.85 10.64
N ASP A 77 -24.79 -9.17 10.51
CA ASP A 77 -24.68 -10.15 11.61
C ASP A 77 -23.28 -10.23 12.21
N ILE A 78 -22.22 -9.97 11.42
CA ILE A 78 -20.85 -10.00 11.91
C ILE A 78 -20.54 -8.82 12.86
N GLN A 79 -21.42 -7.81 12.91
CA GLN A 79 -21.38 -6.63 13.79
C GLN A 79 -19.93 -6.17 14.05
N PRO A 80 -19.21 -5.74 13.00
CA PRO A 80 -17.81 -5.37 13.13
C PRO A 80 -17.58 -4.24 14.13
N ALA A 81 -18.59 -3.38 14.34
CA ALA A 81 -18.57 -2.32 15.35
C ALA A 81 -18.42 -2.89 16.77
N GLU A 82 -19.19 -3.91 17.15
CA GLU A 82 -19.10 -4.50 18.50
C GLU A 82 -17.75 -5.19 18.73
N LYS A 83 -17.19 -5.80 17.68
CA LYS A 83 -15.86 -6.42 17.75
C LYS A 83 -14.76 -5.38 17.88
N LEU A 84 -14.89 -4.24 17.20
CA LEU A 84 -13.97 -3.11 17.33
C LEU A 84 -14.08 -2.48 18.72
N ASP A 85 -15.29 -2.26 19.24
CA ASP A 85 -15.50 -1.77 20.62
C ASP A 85 -14.85 -2.71 21.65
N ARG A 86 -14.94 -4.03 21.45
CA ARG A 86 -14.27 -5.00 22.33
C ARG A 86 -12.74 -4.93 22.24
N ILE A 87 -12.20 -4.67 21.06
CA ILE A 87 -10.75 -4.48 20.86
C ILE A 87 -10.30 -3.17 21.53
N GLU A 88 -11.06 -2.09 21.37
CA GLU A 88 -10.78 -0.80 22.01
C GLU A 88 -10.79 -0.92 23.54
N GLN A 89 -11.80 -1.58 24.12
CA GLN A 89 -11.84 -1.88 25.56
C GLN A 89 -10.65 -2.74 26.02
N GLY A 90 -10.21 -3.69 25.18
CA GLY A 90 -9.03 -4.52 25.44
C GLY A 90 -7.74 -3.70 25.44
N ILE A 91 -7.58 -2.78 24.48
CA ILE A 91 -6.43 -1.87 24.40
C ILE A 91 -6.41 -0.95 25.62
N ASP A 92 -7.55 -0.38 26.01
CA ASP A 92 -7.65 0.47 27.22
C ASP A 92 -7.28 -0.31 28.49
N SER A 93 -7.68 -1.58 28.60
CA SER A 93 -7.29 -2.44 29.70
C SER A 93 -5.78 -2.70 29.73
N ILE A 94 -5.16 -2.92 28.57
CA ILE A 94 -3.70 -3.12 28.45
C ILE A 94 -2.95 -1.85 28.82
N LEU A 95 -3.41 -0.69 28.36
CA LEU A 95 -2.82 0.60 28.69
C LEU A 95 -2.92 0.87 30.20
N ARG A 96 -4.06 0.60 30.84
CA ARG A 96 -4.21 0.69 32.30
C ARG A 96 -3.27 -0.25 33.05
N LEU A 97 -3.09 -1.49 32.57
CA LEU A 97 -2.14 -2.43 33.19
C LEU A 97 -0.68 -1.96 33.04
N LEU A 98 -0.33 -1.32 31.92
CA LEU A 98 1.00 -0.73 31.71
C LEU A 98 1.21 0.51 32.59
N GLU A 99 0.21 1.38 32.72
CA GLU A 99 0.24 2.51 33.66
C GLU A 99 0.37 2.02 35.10
N GLN A 100 -0.36 0.97 35.48
CA GLN A 100 -0.28 0.39 36.83
C GLN A 100 1.08 -0.28 37.09
N ARG A 101 1.67 -0.93 36.07
CA ARG A 101 2.99 -1.58 36.16
C ARG A 101 4.14 -0.56 36.22
N THR A 102 4.06 0.51 35.45
CA THR A 102 5.04 1.61 35.49
C THR A 102 4.96 2.39 36.80
N SER A 103 3.77 2.51 37.39
CA SER A 103 3.59 3.15 38.71
C SER A 103 4.15 2.33 39.87
N PHE A 104 4.38 1.02 39.70
CA PHE A 104 4.92 0.14 40.75
C PHE A 104 6.44 -0.07 40.66
N SER A 105 7.10 0.37 39.58
CA SER A 105 8.57 0.23 39.41
C SER A 105 9.33 1.52 39.70
N GLY A 106 8.92 2.24 40.75
CA GLY A 106 9.65 3.39 41.26
C GLY A 106 10.77 2.99 42.21
N GLU A 107 11.89 2.47 41.68
CA GLU A 107 13.18 2.56 42.38
C GLU A 107 14.36 2.59 41.38
N PRO A 108 15.26 3.60 41.45
CA PRO A 108 16.26 3.83 40.41
C PRO A 108 17.58 3.09 40.73
N ALA A 109 17.81 1.96 40.08
CA ALA A 109 19.13 1.32 40.08
C ALA A 109 19.96 1.80 38.87
N ARG A 110 20.82 2.76 39.19
CA ARG A 110 22.04 3.16 38.50
C ARG A 110 22.99 1.96 38.40
N GLU A 111 23.48 1.61 37.21
CA GLU A 111 24.90 1.26 36.90
C GLU A 111 25.10 0.53 35.55
N THR A 112 25.97 1.14 34.74
CA THR A 112 27.00 0.55 33.85
C THR A 112 26.69 -0.65 32.95
N ALA A 113 26.80 -0.48 31.62
CA ALA A 113 27.64 -1.36 30.77
C ALA A 113 27.76 -0.86 29.31
N ALA A 114 28.97 -1.06 28.78
CA ALA A 114 29.57 -0.73 27.49
C ALA A 114 28.74 -0.92 26.20
N PRO A 115 29.06 -0.18 25.11
CA PRO A 115 28.66 -0.57 23.76
C PRO A 115 29.57 -1.68 23.20
N ILE A 116 28.97 -2.86 23.04
CA ILE A 116 29.53 -4.00 22.32
C ILE A 116 29.55 -3.69 20.82
N ALA A 117 30.74 -3.77 20.24
CA ALA A 117 31.00 -3.80 18.81
C ALA A 117 30.18 -4.90 18.11
N LYS A 118 29.43 -4.54 17.07
CA LYS A 118 28.85 -5.51 16.13
C LYS A 118 29.54 -5.41 14.78
N LYS A 119 30.21 -6.53 14.48
CA LYS A 119 30.86 -6.93 13.24
C LYS A 119 29.90 -6.88 12.05
N SER A 120 30.46 -6.41 10.95
CA SER A 120 30.30 -6.86 9.56
C SER A 120 29.38 -8.06 9.34
N ASN A 121 28.40 -7.88 8.44
CA ASN A 121 27.94 -8.98 7.61
C ASN A 121 27.76 -8.47 6.18
N ASP A 122 28.78 -8.72 5.37
CA ASP A 122 28.74 -8.71 3.91
C ASP A 122 27.68 -9.70 3.44
N VAL A 123 26.68 -9.23 2.70
CA VAL A 123 25.78 -10.09 1.92
C VAL A 123 26.02 -9.80 0.45
N ALA A 124 26.61 -10.79 -0.19
CA ALA A 124 26.94 -10.85 -1.60
C ALA A 124 25.70 -10.65 -2.50
N LYS A 125 25.88 -9.82 -3.53
CA LYS A 125 25.00 -9.72 -4.71
C LYS A 125 25.06 -11.02 -5.51
N PRO A 126 23.92 -11.60 -5.94
CA PRO A 126 23.91 -12.39 -7.16
C PRO A 126 23.51 -11.50 -8.34
N ASN A 127 24.41 -11.52 -9.31
CA ASN A 127 24.30 -11.03 -10.67
C ASN A 127 23.18 -11.78 -11.41
N ALA A 128 22.27 -11.06 -12.06
CA ALA A 128 21.27 -11.64 -12.97
C ALA A 128 21.21 -10.78 -14.24
N GLN A 129 21.92 -11.22 -15.27
CA GLN A 129 21.69 -10.81 -16.65
C GLN A 129 20.30 -11.31 -17.07
N GLY A 130 19.35 -10.39 -17.17
CA GLY A 130 18.05 -10.63 -17.79
C GLY A 130 18.18 -10.58 -19.31
N ASN A 131 18.04 -11.74 -19.95
CA ASN A 131 17.78 -11.86 -21.37
C ASN A 131 16.26 -11.80 -21.54
N SER A 132 15.73 -10.61 -21.78
CA SER A 132 14.30 -10.37 -22.01
C SER A 132 13.99 -10.64 -23.49
N SER A 133 13.44 -11.81 -23.80
CA SER A 133 12.67 -11.98 -25.03
C SER A 133 11.31 -11.31 -24.82
N ALA A 134 11.17 -10.08 -25.32
CA ALA A 134 9.92 -9.34 -25.34
C ALA A 134 8.99 -9.96 -26.41
N ASP A 135 7.82 -10.44 -25.98
CA ASP A 135 6.70 -10.69 -26.87
C ASP A 135 6.12 -9.33 -27.32
N PRO A 136 5.92 -9.08 -28.62
CA PRO A 136 5.54 -7.77 -29.17
C PRO A 136 4.09 -7.35 -28.86
N ALA A 137 3.32 -8.13 -28.10
CA ALA A 137 1.90 -7.86 -27.83
C ALA A 137 1.65 -7.01 -26.57
N ASP A 138 2.58 -6.97 -25.62
CA ASP A 138 2.39 -6.26 -24.34
C ASP A 138 2.77 -4.77 -24.40
N GLU A 139 3.56 -4.34 -25.40
CA GLU A 139 3.88 -2.93 -25.63
C GLU A 139 2.64 -2.14 -26.13
N ASP A 140 1.81 -2.75 -26.96
CA ASP A 140 0.61 -2.12 -27.53
C ASP A 140 -0.46 -1.79 -26.47
N PHE A 141 -0.58 -2.62 -25.43
CA PHE A 141 -1.54 -2.39 -24.35
C PHE A 141 -1.14 -1.20 -23.48
N TRP A 142 0.14 -1.08 -23.17
CA TRP A 142 0.66 0.06 -22.39
C TRP A 142 0.61 1.36 -23.17
N GLU A 143 0.92 1.33 -24.48
CA GLU A 143 0.81 2.51 -25.33
C GLU A 143 -0.64 2.98 -25.50
N GLN A 144 -1.61 2.07 -25.63
CA GLN A 144 -3.03 2.42 -25.70
C GLN A 144 -3.54 3.03 -24.40
N THR A 145 -3.12 2.48 -23.26
CA THR A 145 -3.53 2.99 -21.94
C THR A 145 -2.94 4.37 -21.68
N LYS A 146 -1.68 4.60 -22.11
CA LYS A 146 -1.00 5.90 -22.02
C LYS A 146 -1.65 6.96 -22.93
N LYS A 147 -2.05 6.60 -24.15
CA LYS A 147 -2.80 7.49 -25.07
C LYS A 147 -4.16 7.89 -24.50
N ARG A 148 -4.86 6.95 -23.85
CA ARG A 148 -6.16 7.20 -23.20
C ARG A 148 -6.04 8.12 -21.99
N LEU A 149 -4.95 8.01 -21.22
CA LEU A 149 -4.70 8.84 -20.03
C LEU A 149 -4.25 10.26 -20.39
N MET A 150 -3.52 10.44 -21.51
CA MET A 150 -3.08 11.74 -22.03
C MET A 150 -4.16 12.50 -22.81
N GLY A 151 -5.41 12.02 -22.83
CA GLY A 151 -6.53 12.70 -23.46
C GLY A 151 -6.51 12.72 -25.00
N GLN A 152 -5.58 12.00 -25.64
CA GLN A 152 -5.60 11.80 -27.09
C GLN A 152 -6.55 10.65 -27.43
N ALA A 153 -7.85 10.94 -27.39
CA ALA A 153 -8.82 10.08 -28.05
C ALA A 153 -8.63 10.18 -29.57
N PRO A 154 -8.67 9.08 -30.33
CA PRO A 154 -8.70 9.15 -31.79
C PRO A 154 -9.98 9.86 -32.23
N GLU A 155 -9.81 10.99 -32.92
CA GLU A 155 -10.90 11.79 -33.49
C GLU A 155 -11.71 10.95 -34.47
N SER A 156 -12.98 10.72 -34.14
CA SER A 156 -14.04 10.30 -35.05
C SER A 156 -15.26 11.18 -34.73
N GLY A 157 -15.42 12.29 -35.46
CA GLY A 157 -16.52 13.26 -35.27
C GLY A 157 -17.91 12.77 -35.75
N PRO A 158 -18.90 13.66 -35.98
CA PRO A 158 -18.88 15.12 -35.86
C PRO A 158 -20.03 15.77 -35.04
N ALA A 159 -19.79 17.03 -34.69
CA ALA A 159 -20.72 18.15 -34.52
C ALA A 159 -21.91 18.06 -33.54
N ASP A 160 -21.86 18.86 -32.48
CA ASP A 160 -22.85 19.95 -32.38
C ASP A 160 -22.29 21.15 -31.58
N SER A 161 -22.53 22.33 -32.15
CA SER A 161 -21.99 23.62 -31.72
C SER A 161 -23.01 24.33 -30.85
N ILE A 162 -22.65 24.72 -29.62
CA ILE A 162 -23.36 25.79 -28.90
C ILE A 162 -22.35 26.79 -28.34
N HIS A 163 -22.36 27.97 -28.96
CA HIS A 163 -21.80 29.21 -28.46
C HIS A 163 -22.45 29.59 -27.12
N ASP A 164 -21.66 29.98 -26.12
CA ASP A 164 -22.10 30.99 -25.16
C ASP A 164 -20.94 31.93 -24.78
N SER A 165 -21.28 33.20 -24.65
CA SER A 165 -20.40 34.35 -24.71
C SER A 165 -19.82 34.68 -23.34
N THR A 166 -18.50 34.75 -23.22
CA THR A 166 -17.84 35.26 -22.01
C THR A 166 -17.65 36.78 -22.11
N PRO A 167 -18.22 37.59 -21.20
CA PRO A 167 -18.02 39.04 -21.18
C PRO A 167 -16.68 39.42 -20.53
N ALA A 168 -16.16 40.56 -20.96
CA ALA A 168 -14.87 41.16 -20.61
C ALA A 168 -14.67 41.38 -19.09
N PRO A 169 -13.42 41.35 -18.59
CA PRO A 169 -13.11 41.66 -17.19
C PRO A 169 -13.18 43.17 -16.92
N PRO A 170 -13.83 43.62 -15.82
CA PRO A 170 -13.82 45.02 -15.43
C PRO A 170 -12.51 45.43 -14.76
N ALA A 171 -12.24 46.74 -14.91
CA ALA A 171 -11.06 47.48 -14.54
C ALA A 171 -10.52 47.25 -13.11
N SER A 172 -9.19 47.30 -13.03
CA SER A 172 -8.36 47.39 -11.84
C SER A 172 -8.89 48.40 -10.82
N ARG A 173 -9.42 47.89 -9.70
CA ARG A 173 -9.60 48.69 -8.48
C ARG A 173 -8.24 48.88 -7.83
N HIS A 174 -7.82 50.13 -7.75
CA HIS A 174 -6.70 50.60 -6.96
C HIS A 174 -7.02 50.34 -5.47
N VAL A 175 -6.37 49.34 -4.87
CA VAL A 175 -6.46 49.05 -3.44
C VAL A 175 -5.41 49.91 -2.72
N GLU A 176 -5.92 50.78 -1.86
CA GLU A 176 -5.19 51.63 -0.92
C GLU A 176 -4.30 50.76 0.00
N PRO A 177 -3.01 51.13 0.22
CA PRO A 177 -2.13 50.34 1.08
C PRO A 177 -2.57 50.45 2.55
N ARG A 178 -3.05 49.32 3.07
CA ARG A 178 -3.37 49.10 4.49
C ARG A 178 -2.09 49.13 5.32
N PRO A 179 -2.05 49.82 6.48
CA PRO A 179 -0.83 49.97 7.26
C PRO A 179 -0.38 48.63 7.85
N GLU A 180 0.91 48.37 7.67
CA GLU A 180 1.67 47.21 8.11
C GLU A 180 1.60 47.05 9.64
N ALA A 181 0.80 46.09 10.10
CA ALA A 181 0.83 45.62 11.46
C ALA A 181 1.80 44.43 11.53
N ASN A 182 3.03 44.70 11.98
CA ASN A 182 3.94 43.79 12.68
C ASN A 182 3.82 42.29 12.35
N THR A 183 4.22 41.88 11.15
CA THR A 183 4.59 40.49 10.91
C THR A 183 5.99 40.26 11.46
N ALA A 184 6.08 39.51 12.57
CA ALA A 184 7.33 38.90 12.99
C ALA A 184 7.97 38.23 11.77
N ALA A 185 9.23 38.57 11.50
CA ALA A 185 9.97 38.10 10.35
C ALA A 185 10.01 36.55 10.34
N GLU A 186 9.09 35.95 9.60
CA GLU A 186 9.09 34.54 9.24
C GLU A 186 10.37 34.32 8.42
N THR A 187 11.36 33.70 9.03
CA THR A 187 12.62 33.30 8.38
C THR A 187 12.33 32.21 7.37
N VAL A 188 11.75 32.60 6.23
CA VAL A 188 11.56 31.73 5.07
C VAL A 188 12.95 31.27 4.64
N THR A 189 13.25 29.99 4.86
CA THR A 189 14.49 29.39 4.39
C THR A 189 14.58 29.61 2.87
N PRO A 190 15.71 30.12 2.35
CA PRO A 190 15.85 30.43 0.93
C PRO A 190 15.59 29.18 0.09
N LEU A 191 14.90 29.36 -1.03
CA LEU A 191 14.59 28.28 -1.97
C LEU A 191 15.90 27.74 -2.55
N VAL A 192 16.19 26.48 -2.26
CA VAL A 192 17.30 25.75 -2.89
C VAL A 192 16.89 25.40 -4.32
N ASP A 193 17.81 25.56 -5.27
CA ASP A 193 17.57 25.21 -6.66
C ASP A 193 17.46 23.67 -6.83
N PRO A 194 16.61 23.19 -7.76
CA PRO A 194 16.49 21.77 -8.02
C PRO A 194 17.82 21.18 -8.55
N PRO A 195 18.14 19.92 -8.22
CA PRO A 195 19.34 19.27 -8.72
C PRO A 195 19.33 19.18 -10.26
N ALA A 196 20.51 19.28 -10.87
CA ALA A 196 20.65 19.27 -12.32
C ALA A 196 20.22 17.91 -12.92
N GLN A 197 19.73 17.94 -14.16
CA GLN A 197 19.37 16.71 -14.89
C GLN A 197 20.66 15.93 -15.22
N ILE A 198 20.66 14.64 -14.91
CA ILE A 198 21.77 13.74 -15.21
C ILE A 198 21.66 13.28 -16.67
N GLU A 199 22.74 13.39 -17.43
CA GLU A 199 22.79 12.92 -18.82
C GLU A 199 22.67 11.39 -18.89
N PRO A 200 22.07 10.84 -19.96
CA PRO A 200 21.86 9.40 -20.11
C PRO A 200 23.17 8.59 -20.22
N GLU A 201 24.28 9.23 -20.60
CA GLU A 201 25.61 8.63 -20.70
C GLU A 201 26.44 8.76 -19.41
N ALA A 202 25.80 9.12 -18.29
CA ALA A 202 26.49 9.33 -17.03
C ALA A 202 27.14 8.04 -16.47
N THR A 203 28.33 8.20 -15.91
CA THR A 203 29.04 7.14 -15.20
C THR A 203 28.25 6.67 -13.98
N PRO A 204 28.44 5.41 -13.53
CA PRO A 204 27.72 4.86 -12.37
C PRO A 204 27.93 5.69 -11.08
N GLU A 205 29.11 6.31 -10.92
CA GLU A 205 29.40 7.18 -9.77
C GLU A 205 28.62 8.51 -9.83
N GLN A 206 28.46 9.08 -11.02
CA GLN A 206 27.64 10.28 -11.22
C GLN A 206 26.16 10.00 -10.97
N LEU A 207 25.68 8.81 -11.36
CA LEU A 207 24.31 8.38 -11.07
C LEU A 207 24.07 8.27 -9.56
N LEU A 208 25.01 7.68 -8.81
CA LEU A 208 24.90 7.58 -7.34
C LEU A 208 24.87 8.96 -6.67
N LYS A 209 25.78 9.86 -7.08
CA LYS A 209 25.80 11.24 -6.56
C LYS A 209 24.50 11.99 -6.88
N GLY A 210 23.99 11.86 -8.10
CA GLY A 210 22.74 12.49 -8.48
C GLY A 210 21.53 11.94 -7.73
N ILE A 211 21.52 10.65 -7.39
CA ILE A 211 20.52 10.06 -6.49
C ILE A 211 20.59 10.69 -5.10
N GLU A 212 21.80 10.82 -4.53
CA GLU A 212 21.97 11.45 -3.21
C GLU A 212 21.52 12.92 -3.19
N GLU A 213 21.87 13.69 -4.22
CA GLU A 213 21.46 15.10 -4.37
C GLU A 213 19.95 15.23 -4.51
N ARG A 214 19.33 14.37 -5.32
CA ARG A 214 17.87 14.30 -5.45
C ARG A 214 17.21 13.97 -4.12
N ASP A 215 17.71 12.97 -3.40
CA ASP A 215 17.10 12.54 -2.15
C ASP A 215 17.24 13.62 -1.06
N ARG A 216 18.38 14.33 -1.00
CA ARG A 216 18.54 15.52 -0.15
C ARG A 216 17.55 16.62 -0.52
N TYR A 217 17.36 16.90 -1.80
CA TYR A 217 16.41 17.90 -2.27
C TYR A 217 14.96 17.54 -1.92
N ILE A 218 14.59 16.27 -2.09
CA ILE A 218 13.27 15.75 -1.68
C ILE A 218 13.08 15.94 -0.17
N GLN A 219 14.07 15.58 0.66
CA GLN A 219 14.00 15.77 2.10
C GLN A 219 13.86 17.25 2.51
N TYR A 220 14.60 18.15 1.84
CA TYR A 220 14.46 19.59 2.02
C TYR A 220 13.04 20.06 1.69
N MET A 221 12.49 19.65 0.54
CA MET A 221 11.13 20.01 0.13
C MET A 221 10.06 19.49 1.09
N ILE A 222 10.19 18.25 1.58
CA ILE A 222 9.29 17.68 2.59
C ILE A 222 9.35 18.49 3.89
N SER A 223 10.55 18.81 4.34
CA SER A 223 10.75 19.58 5.59
C SER A 223 10.14 20.97 5.49
N ARG A 224 10.33 21.63 4.35
CA ARG A 224 9.76 22.94 4.06
C ARG A 224 8.23 22.91 3.95
N LEU A 225 7.66 21.91 3.28
CA LEU A 225 6.21 21.76 3.20
C LEU A 225 5.60 21.55 4.58
N ARG A 226 6.22 20.72 5.43
CA ARG A 226 5.77 20.55 6.83
C ARG A 226 5.86 21.84 7.64
N GLN A 227 6.89 22.65 7.44
CA GLN A 227 7.00 23.96 8.09
C GLN A 227 5.89 24.92 7.63
N ALA A 228 5.63 24.98 6.32
CA ALA A 228 4.56 25.80 5.76
C ALA A 228 3.19 25.33 6.28
N GLU A 229 2.93 24.02 6.34
CA GLU A 229 1.72 23.46 6.93
C GLU A 229 1.52 23.89 8.39
N GLN A 230 2.59 24.03 9.17
CA GLN A 230 2.52 24.47 10.56
C GLN A 230 2.24 25.97 10.70
N THR A 231 2.67 26.81 9.75
CA THR A 231 2.47 28.27 9.81
C THR A 231 1.19 28.75 9.12
N CYS A 232 0.63 27.96 8.20
CA CYS A 232 -0.56 28.34 7.42
C CYS A 232 -1.89 28.27 8.19
N PHE A 233 -1.92 27.74 9.42
CA PHE A 233 -3.13 27.75 10.23
C PHE A 233 -3.24 29.05 11.03
N PRO A 234 -4.37 29.77 10.97
CA PRO A 234 -4.57 30.93 11.84
C PRO A 234 -4.48 30.47 13.29
N GLN A 235 -3.48 30.96 14.02
CA GLN A 235 -3.27 30.62 15.44
C GLN A 235 -4.43 31.11 16.32
N ASP A 236 -5.16 32.13 15.87
CA ASP A 236 -6.23 32.77 16.62
C ASP A 236 -7.62 32.23 16.25
N TRP A 237 -7.92 30.99 16.64
CA TRP A 237 -9.26 30.40 16.48
C TRP A 237 -10.35 31.16 17.26
N GLU A 238 -9.96 31.91 18.29
CA GLU A 238 -10.87 32.71 19.10
C GLU A 238 -11.47 33.89 18.32
N LEU A 239 -10.73 34.45 17.35
CA LEU A 239 -11.22 35.54 16.51
C LEU A 239 -12.29 35.07 15.50
N LEU A 240 -12.30 33.78 15.17
CA LEU A 240 -13.32 33.20 14.30
C LEU A 240 -14.70 33.12 14.99
N ALA A 241 -14.74 33.08 16.32
CA ALA A 241 -16.02 33.10 17.05
C ALA A 241 -16.75 34.45 16.89
N ALA A 242 -16.01 35.55 16.72
CA ALA A 242 -16.54 36.88 16.47
C ALA A 242 -16.83 37.16 14.98
N ALA A 243 -16.52 36.23 14.07
CA ALA A 243 -16.75 36.44 12.64
C ALA A 243 -18.25 36.53 12.30
N PRO A 244 -18.64 37.29 11.26
CA PRO A 244 -19.99 37.33 10.72
C PRO A 244 -20.58 35.94 10.41
N GLU A 245 -21.88 35.75 10.61
CA GLU A 245 -22.55 34.47 10.41
C GLU A 245 -22.43 33.93 8.97
N GLU A 246 -22.45 34.83 7.98
CA GLU A 246 -22.28 34.47 6.56
C GLU A 246 -20.92 33.79 6.30
N LEU A 247 -19.85 34.32 6.91
CA LEU A 247 -18.51 33.72 6.78
C LEU A 247 -18.43 32.39 7.51
N ARG A 248 -19.09 32.25 8.67
CA ARG A 248 -19.14 30.96 9.37
C ARG A 248 -19.86 29.89 8.54
N ALA A 249 -20.98 30.25 7.91
CA ALA A 249 -21.71 29.34 7.01
C ALA A 249 -20.82 28.93 5.83
N ALA A 250 -20.15 29.88 5.18
CA ALA A 250 -19.24 29.58 4.07
C ALA A 250 -18.06 28.67 4.49
N VAL A 251 -17.49 28.89 5.67
CA VAL A 251 -16.42 28.04 6.22
C VAL A 251 -16.93 26.64 6.54
N GLN A 252 -18.14 26.50 7.09
CA GLN A 252 -18.77 25.20 7.35
C GLN A 252 -19.04 24.43 6.05
N ASP A 253 -19.54 25.11 5.02
CA ASP A 253 -19.74 24.52 3.69
C ASP A 253 -18.42 24.07 3.07
N LEU A 254 -17.37 24.91 3.16
CA LEU A 254 -16.05 24.56 2.66
C LEU A 254 -15.46 23.37 3.42
N ARG A 255 -15.62 23.33 4.76
CA ARG A 255 -15.25 22.18 5.58
C ARG A 255 -15.97 20.91 5.13
N GLY A 256 -17.28 20.98 4.89
CA GLY A 256 -18.06 19.84 4.39
C GLY A 256 -17.56 19.35 3.03
N LYS A 257 -17.23 20.27 2.11
CA LYS A 257 -16.64 19.94 0.80
C LYS A 257 -15.27 19.29 0.96
N LEU A 258 -14.39 19.83 1.80
CA LEU A 258 -13.06 19.28 2.06
C LEU A 258 -13.13 17.90 2.71
N GLN A 259 -14.01 17.70 3.70
CA GLN A 259 -14.24 16.38 4.31
C GLN A 259 -14.74 15.36 3.28
N SER A 260 -15.63 15.79 2.37
CA SER A 260 -16.12 14.93 1.29
C SER A 260 -15.01 14.57 0.29
N GLN A 261 -14.14 15.53 -0.05
CA GLN A 261 -12.98 15.28 -0.90
C GLN A 261 -11.95 14.38 -0.24
N LEU A 262 -11.67 14.57 1.06
CA LEU A 262 -10.80 13.72 1.85
C LEU A 262 -11.28 12.26 1.80
N ARG A 263 -12.57 12.01 2.10
CA ARG A 263 -13.16 10.66 2.03
C ARG A 263 -13.02 10.02 0.65
N LYS A 264 -13.21 10.79 -0.43
CA LYS A 264 -13.02 10.30 -1.81
C LYS A 264 -11.56 9.92 -2.08
N ALA A 265 -10.61 10.74 -1.64
CA ALA A 265 -9.18 10.48 -1.79
C ALA A 265 -8.74 9.27 -0.95
N GLU A 266 -9.25 9.11 0.26
CA GLU A 266 -9.02 7.94 1.11
C GLU A 266 -9.54 6.66 0.47
N LEU A 267 -10.77 6.69 -0.09
CA LEU A 267 -11.34 5.57 -0.82
C LEU A 267 -10.50 5.20 -2.05
N ALA A 268 -10.08 6.19 -2.85
CA ALA A 268 -9.22 5.97 -4.01
C ALA A 268 -7.88 5.32 -3.60
N ASN A 269 -7.22 5.86 -2.56
CA ASN A 269 -5.99 5.29 -2.02
C ASN A 269 -6.19 3.85 -1.49
N ALA A 270 -7.32 3.56 -0.86
CA ALA A 270 -7.63 2.21 -0.38
C ALA A 270 -7.77 1.21 -1.54
N ILE A 271 -8.42 1.63 -2.64
CA ILE A 271 -8.55 0.82 -3.85
C ILE A 271 -7.17 0.57 -4.49
N GLU A 272 -6.34 1.60 -4.61
CA GLU A 272 -4.99 1.46 -5.16
C GLU A 272 -4.11 0.54 -4.31
N ARG A 273 -4.13 0.70 -2.98
CA ARG A 273 -3.41 -0.20 -2.06
C ARG A 273 -3.89 -1.64 -2.19
N ALA A 274 -5.19 -1.85 -2.35
CA ALA A 274 -5.74 -3.19 -2.56
C ALA A 274 -5.30 -3.77 -3.92
N ALA A 275 -5.28 -2.98 -4.98
CA ALA A 275 -4.79 -3.39 -6.30
C ALA A 275 -3.31 -3.79 -6.26
N LEU A 276 -2.46 -2.94 -5.69
CA LEU A 276 -1.04 -3.23 -5.47
C LEU A 276 -0.82 -4.46 -4.60
N GLY A 277 -1.66 -4.68 -3.58
CA GLY A 277 -1.63 -5.89 -2.76
C GLY A 277 -1.86 -7.16 -3.58
N ARG A 278 -2.85 -7.14 -4.49
CA ARG A 278 -3.14 -8.28 -5.39
C ARG A 278 -2.01 -8.52 -6.39
N GLU A 279 -1.47 -7.46 -6.98
CA GLU A 279 -0.33 -7.56 -7.90
C GLU A 279 0.91 -8.13 -7.22
N ARG A 280 1.23 -7.64 -6.02
CA ARG A 280 2.32 -8.20 -5.21
C ARG A 280 2.13 -9.68 -4.90
N ALA A 281 0.91 -10.09 -4.56
CA ALA A 281 0.59 -11.51 -4.32
C ALA A 281 0.77 -12.36 -5.58
N LYS A 282 0.33 -11.88 -6.75
CA LYS A 282 0.55 -12.55 -8.05
C LYS A 282 2.04 -12.68 -8.36
N LEU A 283 2.81 -11.60 -8.23
CA LEU A 283 4.26 -11.61 -8.46
C LEU A 283 4.97 -12.58 -7.52
N PHE A 284 4.53 -12.63 -6.26
CA PHE A 284 5.06 -13.59 -5.29
C PHE A 284 4.76 -15.04 -5.69
N GLN A 285 3.55 -15.33 -6.15
CA GLN A 285 3.18 -16.67 -6.64
C GLN A 285 4.01 -17.06 -7.88
N VAL A 286 4.15 -16.17 -8.86
CA VAL A 286 5.00 -16.39 -10.04
C VAL A 286 6.45 -16.63 -9.63
N LYS A 287 6.98 -15.83 -8.71
CA LYS A 287 8.33 -16.02 -8.17
C LYS A 287 8.49 -17.41 -7.54
N GLN A 288 7.55 -17.84 -6.70
CA GLN A 288 7.58 -19.18 -6.10
C GLN A 288 7.52 -20.29 -7.16
N GLN A 289 6.69 -20.14 -8.19
CA GLN A 289 6.61 -21.11 -9.29
C GLN A 289 7.93 -21.21 -10.06
N LEU A 290 8.55 -20.06 -10.37
CA LEU A 290 9.86 -20.01 -11.02
C LEU A 290 10.94 -20.63 -10.14
N GLU A 291 10.97 -20.33 -8.83
CA GLU A 291 11.90 -20.95 -7.89
C GLU A 291 11.73 -22.48 -7.85
N GLN A 292 10.49 -22.99 -7.87
CA GLN A 292 10.22 -24.42 -7.96
C GLN A 292 10.68 -25.02 -9.28
N GLN A 293 10.47 -24.34 -10.41
CA GLN A 293 10.92 -24.78 -11.73
C GLN A 293 12.46 -24.81 -11.82
N ILE A 294 13.13 -23.76 -11.35
CA ILE A 294 14.60 -23.69 -11.25
C ILE A 294 15.11 -24.83 -10.36
N ARG A 295 14.46 -25.09 -9.22
CA ARG A 295 14.85 -26.20 -8.33
C ARG A 295 14.65 -27.56 -8.98
N LYS A 296 13.59 -27.74 -9.78
CA LYS A 296 13.34 -28.98 -10.55
C LYS A 296 14.37 -29.16 -11.66
N LEU A 297 14.68 -28.11 -12.43
CA LEU A 297 15.68 -28.16 -13.50
C LEU A 297 17.11 -28.34 -12.95
N GLY A 298 17.45 -27.68 -11.83
CA GLY A 298 18.75 -27.87 -11.17
C GLY A 298 18.95 -29.28 -10.61
N LYS A 299 17.89 -29.95 -10.16
CA LYS A 299 17.94 -31.36 -9.73
C LYS A 299 17.88 -32.34 -10.91
N GLY A 300 17.08 -32.05 -11.94
CA GLY A 300 16.98 -32.88 -13.15
C GLY A 300 18.20 -32.77 -14.08
N GLY A 301 18.95 -31.67 -14.04
CA GLY A 301 20.19 -31.48 -14.81
C GLY A 301 21.43 -32.15 -14.20
N SER A 302 21.34 -32.70 -12.98
CA SER A 302 22.46 -33.37 -12.29
C SER A 302 22.31 -34.90 -12.18
N SER A 303 21.17 -35.47 -12.57
CA SER A 303 21.00 -36.92 -12.73
C SER A 303 20.78 -37.27 -14.20
N GLU A 304 21.69 -38.04 -14.77
CA GLU A 304 21.57 -38.68 -16.10
C GLU A 304 21.79 -37.77 -17.31
N THR A 305 23.03 -37.30 -17.52
CA THR A 305 23.61 -37.66 -18.81
C THR A 305 24.18 -39.07 -18.64
N PRO A 306 23.55 -40.14 -19.17
CA PRO A 306 24.24 -41.41 -19.29
C PRO A 306 25.49 -41.12 -20.10
N ASN A 307 26.63 -41.32 -19.45
CA ASN A 307 27.96 -41.13 -19.97
C ASN A 307 27.96 -41.64 -21.42
N VAL A 308 28.12 -40.74 -22.41
CA VAL A 308 28.17 -41.11 -23.83
C VAL A 308 29.26 -42.16 -24.07
N THR A 309 30.26 -42.19 -23.19
CA THR A 309 31.31 -43.20 -23.06
C THR A 309 30.81 -44.61 -22.71
N ASP A 310 29.75 -44.77 -21.91
CA ASP A 310 29.18 -46.09 -21.59
C ASP A 310 28.32 -46.62 -22.75
N ARG A 311 27.64 -45.73 -23.48
CA ARG A 311 26.93 -46.09 -24.72
C ARG A 311 27.89 -46.45 -25.86
N LEU A 312 29.04 -45.79 -25.95
CA LEU A 312 30.11 -46.13 -26.90
C LEU A 312 30.85 -47.42 -26.51
N LYS A 313 31.09 -47.68 -25.22
CA LYS A 313 31.67 -48.96 -24.77
C LYS A 313 30.74 -50.15 -25.05
N ALA A 314 29.43 -49.98 -24.90
CA ALA A 314 28.46 -51.03 -25.24
C ALA A 314 28.41 -51.34 -26.75
N LEU A 315 28.73 -50.35 -27.59
CA LEU A 315 28.81 -50.52 -29.06
C LEU A 315 30.15 -51.09 -29.53
N LEU A 316 31.26 -50.78 -28.86
CA LEU A 316 32.59 -51.32 -29.21
C LEU A 316 32.93 -52.66 -28.56
N GLY A 317 32.17 -53.14 -27.58
CA GLY A 317 32.41 -54.43 -26.91
C GLY A 317 31.78 -55.66 -27.59
N ARG A 318 31.25 -55.52 -28.82
CA ARG A 318 30.50 -56.57 -29.53
C ARG A 318 31.16 -57.05 -30.84
N SER A 319 32.44 -56.79 -31.04
CA SER A 319 33.25 -57.34 -32.15
C SER A 319 34.12 -58.50 -31.68
#